data_AF-A0A7S4VIW5-F1
#
_entry.id   AF-A0A7S4VIW5-F1
#
_cell.length_a   1.000
_cell.length_b   1.000
_cell.length_c   1.000
_cell.angle_alpha   90.00
_cell.angle_beta   90.00
_cell.angle_gamma   90.00
#
_symmetry.space_group_name_H-M   'P 1'
#
loop_
_entity.id
_entity.type
_entity.pdbx_description
1 polymer ?
#
loop_
_entity_poly.entity_id
_entity_poly.type
_entity_poly.pdbx_seq_one_letter_code
_entity_poly.pdbx_strand_id
1 'polypeptide(L)'
;GDSNMSDPTKKEIRAVILSPTRELSMQTLSVLKKISHYLNTDYDATMTISCGGIHGGQSMERQFELLASKPTIIVATPGRLAHHLHEIPDFDLKSVEILILDEADRLFEMG
;
A
#
# COMPACT_ATOMS: atom_id res chain seq x y z
N GLY A 1 -15.98 -6.62 24.24
CA GLY A 1 -15.72 -5.19 24.47
C GLY A 1 -15.08 -4.71 23.20
N ASP A 2 -15.91 -4.42 22.21
CA ASP A 2 -15.46 -4.24 20.84
C ASP A 2 -15.00 -2.79 20.66
N SER A 3 -13.69 -2.60 20.77
CA SER A 3 -13.03 -1.30 20.57
C SER A 3 -12.32 -1.20 19.22
N ASN A 4 -12.64 -2.07 18.25
CA ASN A 4 -11.94 -2.11 16.95
C ASN A 4 -12.68 -1.36 15.84
N MET A 5 -13.43 -0.31 16.20
CA MET A 5 -13.89 0.65 15.20
C MET A 5 -12.70 1.57 14.91
N SER A 6 -11.95 1.29 13.84
CA SER A 6 -10.84 2.14 13.40
C SER A 6 -11.33 3.59 13.27
N ASP A 7 -10.70 4.52 13.97
CA ASP A 7 -11.02 5.95 13.84
C ASP A 7 -10.82 6.37 12.35
N PRO A 8 -11.88 6.81 11.64
CA PRO A 8 -11.78 7.17 10.23
C PRO A 8 -10.88 8.38 9.98
N THR A 9 -10.48 9.13 11.02
CA THR A 9 -9.56 10.27 10.93
C THR A 9 -8.10 9.89 11.03
N LYS A 10 -7.79 8.64 11.43
CA LYS A 10 -6.41 8.19 11.64
C LYS A 10 -5.78 7.74 10.32
N LYS A 11 -4.70 8.43 9.93
CA LYS A 11 -3.97 8.16 8.68
C LYS A 11 -3.14 6.87 8.83
N GLU A 12 -3.67 5.77 8.33
CA GLU A 12 -3.08 4.42 8.41
C GLU A 12 -3.22 3.68 7.08
N ILE A 13 -2.40 2.64 6.88
CA ILE A 13 -2.53 1.76 5.72
C ILE A 13 -3.74 0.86 5.94
N ARG A 14 -4.73 0.95 5.06
CA ARG A 14 -6.00 0.20 5.13
C ARG A 14 -6.09 -0.90 4.09
N ALA A 15 -5.38 -0.75 2.98
CA ALA A 15 -5.34 -1.73 1.91
C ALA A 15 -3.93 -2.03 1.40
N VAL A 16 -3.70 -3.30 1.06
CA VAL A 16 -2.47 -3.79 0.44
C VAL A 16 -2.82 -4.52 -0.85
N ILE A 17 -2.14 -4.16 -1.94
CA ILE A 17 -2.18 -4.90 -3.21
C ILE A 17 -0.82 -5.56 -3.40
N LEU A 18 -0.80 -6.88 -3.46
CA LEU A 18 0.39 -7.66 -3.79
C LEU A 18 0.37 -8.00 -5.27
N SER A 19 1.40 -7.60 -6.00
CA SER A 19 1.64 -7.99 -7.40
C SER A 19 2.94 -8.80 -7.50
N PRO A 20 3.04 -9.81 -8.39
CA PRO A 20 4.19 -10.71 -8.44
C PRO A 20 5.45 -10.04 -8.96
N THR A 21 5.30 -9.04 -9.83
CA THR A 21 6.42 -8.33 -10.45
C THR A 21 6.40 -6.84 -10.12
N ARG A 22 7.59 -6.23 -10.19
CA ARG A 22 7.75 -4.79 -10.02
C ARG A 22 6.97 -4.03 -11.09
N GLU A 23 7.02 -4.51 -12.33
CA GLU A 23 6.40 -3.86 -13.48
C GLU A 23 4.88 -3.80 -13.32
N LEU A 24 4.24 -4.90 -12.91
CA LEU A 24 2.80 -4.93 -12.62
C LEU A 24 2.46 -4.01 -11.43
N SER A 25 3.24 -4.09 -10.35
CA SER A 25 3.07 -3.22 -9.18
C SER A 25 3.10 -1.72 -9.56
N MET A 26 4.05 -1.32 -10.42
CA MET A 26 4.16 0.05 -10.91
C MET A 26 2.99 0.48 -11.81
N GLN A 27 2.49 -0.43 -12.66
CA GLN A 27 1.32 -0.17 -13.51
C GLN A 27 0.07 0.05 -12.66
N THR A 28 -0.20 -0.85 -11.71
CA THR A 28 -1.32 -0.74 -10.77
C THR A 28 -1.24 0.54 -9.95
N LEU A 29 -0.06 0.89 -9.42
CA LEU A 29 0.14 2.15 -8.70
C LEU A 29 -0.11 3.38 -9.57
N SER A 30 0.27 3.36 -10.85
CA SER A 30 0.03 4.48 -11.77
C SER A 30 -1.46 4.73 -11.97
N VAL A 31 -2.25 3.66 -12.16
CA VAL A 31 -3.70 3.75 -12.31
C VAL A 31 -4.35 4.23 -11.01
N LEU A 32 -3.97 3.65 -9.86
CA LEU A 32 -4.49 4.07 -8.56
C LEU A 32 -4.23 5.54 -8.26
N LYS A 33 -3.05 6.07 -8.59
CA LYS A 33 -2.75 7.49 -8.40
C LYS A 33 -3.70 8.39 -9.19
N LYS A 34 -4.02 8.03 -10.44
CA LYS A 34 -4.98 8.79 -11.27
C LYS A 34 -6.38 8.75 -10.66
N ILE A 35 -6.82 7.58 -10.22
CA ILE A 35 -8.14 7.42 -9.56
C ILE A 35 -8.18 8.22 -8.26
N SER A 36 -7.16 8.09 -7.40
CA SER A 36 -7.10 8.82 -6.13
C SER A 36 -7.08 10.33 -6.33
N HIS A 37 -6.42 10.82 -7.38
CA HIS A 37 -6.42 12.24 -7.71
C HIS A 37 -7.84 12.71 -8.03
N TYR A 38 -8.52 12.06 -8.99
CA TYR A 38 -9.90 12.37 -9.37
C TYR A 38 -10.86 12.32 -8.17
N LEU A 39 -10.74 11.30 -7.32
CA LEU A 39 -11.61 11.16 -6.16
C LEU A 39 -11.39 12.29 -5.14
N ASN A 40 -10.14 12.67 -4.88
CA ASN A 40 -9.79 13.71 -3.91
C ASN A 40 -10.07 15.13 -4.43
N THR A 41 -10.15 15.36 -5.75
CA THR A 41 -10.33 16.71 -6.33
C THR A 41 -11.72 16.95 -6.90
N ASP A 42 -12.24 16.01 -7.67
CA ASP A 42 -13.44 16.20 -8.50
C ASP A 42 -14.69 15.57 -7.90
N TYR A 43 -14.53 14.57 -7.02
CA TYR A 43 -15.65 13.84 -6.42
C TYR A 43 -15.95 14.30 -4.98
N ASP A 44 -15.00 14.13 -4.06
CA ASP A 44 -15.17 14.49 -2.66
C ASP A 44 -13.83 14.87 -2.02
N ALA A 45 -13.62 16.17 -1.84
CA ALA A 45 -12.40 16.72 -1.25
C ALA A 45 -12.25 16.42 0.25
N THR A 46 -13.28 15.90 0.92
CA THR A 46 -13.19 15.47 2.33
C THR A 46 -12.59 14.08 2.47
N MET A 47 -12.61 13.27 1.40
CA MET A 47 -11.96 11.98 1.34
C MET A 47 -10.50 12.14 0.89
N THR A 48 -9.55 11.65 1.68
CA THR A 48 -8.12 11.68 1.32
C THR A 48 -7.62 10.26 1.07
N ILE A 49 -7.55 9.87 -0.20
CA ILE A 49 -6.91 8.63 -0.63
C ILE A 49 -5.46 8.94 -1.03
N SER A 50 -4.50 8.22 -0.48
CA SER A 50 -3.09 8.33 -0.85
C SER A 50 -2.49 6.94 -1.10
N CYS A 51 -1.70 6.83 -2.18
CA CYS A 51 -1.18 5.56 -2.66
C CYS A 51 0.35 5.53 -2.63
N GLY A 52 0.93 4.45 -2.12
CA GLY A 52 2.37 4.21 -2.05
C GLY A 52 2.82 2.92 -2.75
N GLY A 53 4.09 2.87 -3.16
CA GLY A 53 4.69 1.71 -3.84
C GLY A 53 5.83 1.10 -3.04
N ILE A 54 5.78 -0.21 -2.79
CA ILE A 54 6.81 -0.97 -2.07
C ILE A 54 7.31 -2.13 -2.94
N HIS A 55 8.22 -1.80 -3.84
CA HIS A 55 8.77 -2.74 -4.81
C HIS A 55 10.24 -2.38 -5.10
N GLY A 56 10.99 -3.30 -5.71
CA GLY A 56 12.41 -3.11 -6.00
C GLY A 56 12.70 -1.89 -6.87
N GLY A 57 13.97 -1.44 -6.89
CA GLY A 57 14.43 -0.36 -7.76
C GLY A 57 14.22 1.07 -7.24
N GLN A 58 13.76 1.24 -5.99
CA GLN A 58 13.80 2.51 -5.27
C GLN A 58 14.79 2.44 -4.10
N SER A 59 15.40 3.59 -3.77
CA SER A 59 16.29 3.69 -2.61
C SER A 59 15.50 3.50 -1.32
N MET A 60 16.20 3.07 -0.26
CA MET A 60 15.57 2.82 1.04
C MET A 60 15.04 4.12 1.64
N GLU A 61 15.72 5.24 1.42
CA GLU A 61 15.32 6.57 1.91
C GLU A 61 13.97 6.98 1.32
N ARG A 62 13.79 6.84 0.00
CA ARG A 62 12.50 7.17 -0.65
C ARG A 62 11.35 6.31 -0.15
N GLN A 63 11.62 5.03 0.14
CA GLN A 63 10.60 4.15 0.69
C GLN A 63 10.30 4.47 2.15
N PHE A 64 11.30 4.89 2.91
CA PHE A 64 11.08 5.38 4.27
C PHE A 64 10.23 6.65 4.28
N GLU A 65 10.54 7.63 3.44
CA GLU A 65 9.71 8.84 3.27
C GLU A 65 8.27 8.51 2.86
N LEU A 66 8.11 7.56 1.93
CA LEU A 66 6.82 7.06 1.50
C LEU A 66 6.03 6.45 2.64
N LEU A 67 6.63 5.58 3.46
CA LEU A 67 5.97 4.95 4.60
C LEU A 67 5.68 5.97 5.73
N ALA A 68 6.58 6.92 5.95
CA ALA A 68 6.40 8.02 6.90
C ALA A 68 5.20 8.92 6.52
N SER A 69 4.89 9.05 5.22
CA SER A 69 3.71 9.79 4.74
C SER A 69 2.36 9.11 5.07
N LYS A 70 2.41 7.85 5.56
CA LYS A 70 1.29 6.98 5.91
C LYS A 70 0.25 6.90 4.79
N PRO A 71 0.57 6.25 3.65
CA PRO A 71 -0.38 6.07 2.56
C PRO A 71 -1.57 5.22 3.03
N THR A 72 -2.77 5.49 2.53
CA THR A 72 -3.95 4.67 2.85
C THR A 72 -3.95 3.35 2.09
N ILE A 73 -3.33 3.31 0.91
CA ILE A 73 -3.18 2.12 0.06
C ILE A 73 -1.71 1.92 -0.30
N ILE A 74 -1.20 0.70 -0.16
CA ILE A 74 0.11 0.32 -0.69
C ILE A 74 -0.02 -0.73 -1.80
N VAL A 75 0.79 -0.58 -2.85
CA VAL A 75 0.99 -1.58 -3.89
C VAL A 75 2.40 -2.11 -3.74
N ALA A 76 2.58 -3.42 -3.63
CA ALA A 76 3.86 -4.00 -3.24
C ALA A 76 4.18 -5.30 -3.97
N THR A 77 5.48 -5.64 -4.03
CA THR A 77 5.91 -7.01 -4.32
C THR A 77 6.17 -7.75 -3.00
N PRO A 78 5.84 -9.06 -2.90
CA PRO A 78 5.89 -9.78 -1.63
C PRO A 78 7.25 -9.71 -0.91
N GLY A 79 8.33 -9.98 -1.64
CA GLY A 79 9.67 -9.98 -1.07
C GLY A 79 10.12 -8.61 -0.54
N ARG A 80 9.74 -7.52 -1.23
CA ARG A 80 10.09 -6.17 -0.76
C ARG A 80 9.25 -5.78 0.44
N LEU A 81 7.94 -6.06 0.44
CA LEU A 81 7.08 -5.81 1.59
C LEU A 81 7.57 -6.56 2.84
N ALA A 82 7.90 -7.84 2.70
CA ALA A 82 8.44 -8.66 3.78
C ALA A 82 9.74 -8.07 4.36
N HIS A 83 10.64 -7.62 3.48
CA HIS A 83 11.86 -6.92 3.90
C HIS A 83 11.56 -5.66 4.74
N HIS A 84 10.60 -4.82 4.33
CA HIS A 84 10.24 -3.64 5.12
C HIS A 84 9.62 -3.98 6.48
N LEU A 85 8.76 -4.99 6.53
CA LEU A 85 8.15 -5.46 7.79
C LEU A 85 9.20 -6.00 8.77
N HIS A 86 10.32 -6.51 8.25
CA HIS A 86 11.43 -6.99 9.06
C HIS A 86 12.37 -5.86 9.50
N GLU A 87 12.76 -4.99 8.57
CA GLU A 87 13.82 -4.00 8.77
C GLU A 87 13.37 -2.69 9.41
N ILE A 88 12.09 -2.31 9.28
CA ILE A 88 11.58 -1.04 9.80
C ILE A 88 10.88 -1.27 11.13
N PRO A 89 11.44 -0.79 12.26
CA PRO A 89 10.77 -0.85 13.55
C PRO A 89 9.41 -0.13 13.49
N ASP A 90 8.41 -0.70 14.17
CA ASP A 90 7.05 -0.18 14.26
C ASP A 90 6.27 -0.09 12.93
N PHE A 91 6.83 -0.58 11.82
CA PHE A 91 6.08 -0.78 10.60
C PHE A 91 5.34 -2.11 10.65
N ASP A 92 4.01 -2.05 10.77
CA ASP A 92 3.14 -3.21 10.72
C ASP A 92 1.91 -2.97 9.84
N LEU A 93 1.16 -4.06 9.59
CA LEU A 93 -0.06 -4.06 8.78
C LEU A 93 -1.31 -4.32 9.63
N LYS A 94 -1.28 -4.02 10.93
CA LYS A 94 -2.40 -4.35 11.84
C LYS A 94 -3.71 -3.63 11.49
N SER A 95 -3.62 -2.46 10.87
CA SER A 95 -4.77 -1.67 10.41
C SER A 95 -5.26 -2.05 9.00
N VAL A 96 -4.60 -3.00 8.33
CA VAL A 96 -5.01 -3.45 6.99
C VAL A 96 -6.27 -4.29 7.10
N GLU A 97 -7.29 -3.90 6.35
CA GLU A 97 -8.59 -4.58 6.29
C GLU A 97 -8.80 -5.25 4.94
N ILE A 98 -8.10 -4.77 3.91
CA ILE A 98 -8.25 -5.24 2.53
C ILE A 98 -6.88 -5.72 2.02
N LEU A 99 -6.83 -7.00 1.65
CA LEU A 99 -5.71 -7.59 0.92
C LEU A 99 -6.18 -8.00 -0.48
N ILE A 100 -5.49 -7.51 -1.49
CA ILE A 100 -5.71 -7.87 -2.89
C ILE A 100 -4.47 -8.61 -3.39
N LEU A 101 -4.70 -9.78 -3.98
CA LEU A 101 -3.66 -10.58 -4.64
C LEU A 101 -3.86 -10.46 -6.15
N ASP A 102 -2.97 -9.72 -6.80
CA ASP A 102 -2.91 -9.54 -8.24
C ASP A 102 -2.10 -10.69 -8.85
N GLU A 103 -2.61 -11.34 -9.90
CA GLU A 103 -2.03 -12.59 -10.47
C GLU A 103 -1.68 -13.62 -9.37
N ALA A 104 -2.70 -14.01 -8.59
CA ALA A 104 -2.53 -14.85 -7.41
C ALA A 104 -1.84 -16.19 -7.72
N ASP A 105 -2.19 -16.83 -8.83
CA ASP A 105 -1.52 -18.03 -9.34
C ASP A 105 -0.01 -17.87 -9.39
N ARG A 106 0.49 -16.77 -9.99
CA ARG A 106 1.93 -16.49 -10.03
C ARG A 106 2.53 -16.18 -8.67
N LEU A 107 1.80 -15.48 -7.81
CA LEU A 107 2.25 -15.23 -6.43
C LEU A 107 2.50 -16.53 -5.66
N PHE A 108 1.72 -17.58 -5.92
CA PHE A 108 1.90 -18.91 -5.32
C PHE A 108 2.95 -19.77 -6.05
N GLU A 109 3.23 -19.54 -7.34
CA GLU A 109 4.32 -20.24 -8.06
C GLU A 109 5.72 -19.77 -7.62
N MET A 110 5.83 -18.54 -7.11
CA MET A 110 7.09 -17.95 -6.65
C MET A 110 7.54 -18.46 -5.27
N GLY A 111 6.78 -19.38 -4.65
CA GLY A 111 7.00 -19.91 -3.30
C GLY A 111 6.84 -21.43 -3.21
#